data_AF-A0A183U7R0-F1
#
_entry.id   AF-A0A183U7R0-F1
#
_cell.length_a   1.000
_cell.length_b   1.000
_cell.length_c   1.000
_cell.angle_alpha   90.00
_cell.angle_beta   90.00
_cell.angle_gamma   90.00
#
_symmetry.space_group_name_H-M   'P 1'
#
loop_
_entity.id
_entity.type
_entity.pdbx_description
1 polymer ?
#
loop_
_entity_poly.entity_id
_entity_poly.type
_entity_poly.pdbx_seq_one_letter_code
_entity_poly.pdbx_strand_id
1 'polypeptide(L)'
;MSYEYGDAGSHILVPLFKLGRMLDEDEYQRRIVPCLCKLFSSPDRVTRVKLLEKIDEFAAHLTPQVVNEKIYGNIASGFLDTNPAVRESTVKAMVSLADKLNSHNLNTDLMKYLARLQGNLLFHVELHLILAFPIRSLST
;
A
#
# COMPACT_ATOMS: atom_id res chain seq x y z
N MET A 1 -16.33 11.94 -17.96
CA MET A 1 -15.28 12.96 -17.77
C MET A 1 -14.22 12.36 -16.87
N SER A 2 -13.29 11.60 -17.45
CA SER A 2 -12.29 10.80 -16.71
C SER A 2 -11.00 10.82 -17.52
N TYR A 3 -10.37 11.98 -17.51
CA TYR A 3 -9.00 12.23 -17.95
C TYR A 3 -8.41 13.23 -16.94
N GLU A 4 -7.09 13.19 -16.77
CA GLU A 4 -6.25 14.08 -15.92
C GLU A 4 -5.78 13.56 -14.56
N TYR A 5 -5.37 12.30 -14.45
CA TYR A 5 -4.54 11.92 -13.29
C TYR A 5 -3.34 11.02 -13.57
N GLY A 6 -3.16 10.53 -14.80
CA GLY A 6 -2.05 9.63 -15.12
C GLY A 6 -0.66 10.26 -14.88
N ASP A 7 -0.46 11.50 -15.35
CA ASP A 7 0.82 12.21 -15.16
C ASP A 7 0.76 13.19 -13.98
N ALA A 8 -0.27 14.04 -13.94
CA ALA A 8 -0.52 15.03 -12.88
C ALA A 8 -0.52 14.42 -11.46
N GLY A 9 -1.02 13.18 -11.36
CA GLY A 9 -1.11 12.48 -10.09
C GLY A 9 0.19 12.09 -9.45
N SER A 10 1.22 11.91 -10.26
CA SER A 10 2.56 11.65 -9.77
C SER A 10 3.33 12.92 -9.44
N HIS A 11 3.05 14.02 -10.16
CA HIS A 11 3.65 15.33 -9.91
C HIS A 11 3.19 15.97 -8.60
N ILE A 12 1.98 15.66 -8.12
CA ILE A 12 1.48 16.18 -6.84
C ILE A 12 2.13 15.51 -5.62
N LEU A 13 2.74 14.32 -5.77
CA LEU A 13 3.27 13.55 -4.64
C LEU A 13 4.38 14.29 -3.91
N VAL A 14 5.32 14.88 -4.66
CA VAL A 14 6.45 15.63 -4.09
C VAL A 14 5.98 16.83 -3.24
N PRO A 15 5.15 17.76 -3.76
CA PRO A 15 4.65 18.86 -2.96
C PRO A 15 3.72 18.40 -1.83
N LEU A 16 2.92 17.35 -2.03
CA LEU A 16 2.06 16.79 -0.98
C LEU A 16 2.88 16.33 0.23
N PHE A 17 3.94 15.56 0.02
CA PHE A 17 4.80 15.08 1.12
C PHE A 17 5.61 16.21 1.75
N LYS A 18 6.07 17.19 0.97
CA LYS A 18 6.76 18.37 1.51
C LYS A 18 5.84 19.17 2.44
N LEU A 19 4.58 19.36 2.06
CA LEU A 19 3.58 20.01 2.91
C LEU A 19 3.25 19.16 4.14
N GLY A 20 3.08 17.84 3.97
CA GLY A 20 2.77 16.93 5.08
C GLY A 20 3.76 17.01 6.23
N ARG A 21 5.06 17.16 5.93
CA ARG A 21 6.12 17.32 6.97
C ARG A 21 6.03 18.63 7.76
N MET A 22 5.23 19.59 7.33
CA MET A 22 5.03 20.88 7.99
C MET A 22 3.76 20.92 8.85
N LEU A 23 2.94 19.87 8.80
CA LEU A 23 1.66 19.78 9.50
C LEU A 23 1.83 19.02 10.81
N ASP A 24 1.00 19.35 11.81
CA ASP A 24 0.79 18.47 12.95
C ASP A 24 -0.08 17.26 12.56
N GLU A 25 -0.21 16.30 13.48
CA GLU A 25 -0.95 15.05 13.21
C GLU A 25 -2.43 15.32 12.86
N ASP A 26 -3.10 16.23 13.57
CA ASP A 26 -4.51 16.54 13.33
C ASP A 26 -4.72 17.17 11.94
N GLU A 27 -3.84 18.07 11.54
CA GLU A 27 -3.85 18.68 10.21
C GLU A 27 -3.48 17.68 9.12
N TYR A 28 -2.52 16.78 9.37
CA TYR A 28 -2.16 15.71 8.46
C TYR A 28 -3.35 14.77 8.20
N GLN A 29 -4.04 14.36 9.27
CA GLN A 29 -5.26 13.54 9.18
C GLN A 29 -6.36 14.24 8.36
N ARG A 30 -6.55 15.56 8.55
CA ARG A 30 -7.61 16.30 7.86
C ARG A 30 -7.29 16.62 6.40
N ARG A 31 -6.01 16.85 6.07
CA ARG A 31 -5.62 17.37 4.75
C ARG A 31 -4.95 16.33 3.86
N ILE A 32 -4.00 15.56 4.40
CA ILE A 32 -3.15 14.67 3.61
C ILE A 32 -3.79 13.30 3.44
N VAL A 33 -4.33 12.70 4.51
CA VAL A 33 -4.92 11.37 4.45
C VAL A 33 -6.05 11.24 3.41
N PRO A 34 -7.00 12.20 3.28
CA PRO A 34 -8.02 12.13 2.24
C PRO A 34 -7.43 12.20 0.81
N CYS A 35 -6.32 12.93 0.64
CA CYS A 35 -5.61 12.98 -0.64
C CYS A 35 -4.96 11.62 -0.96
N LEU A 36 -4.31 10.99 0.01
CA LEU A 36 -3.73 9.64 -0.14
C LEU A 36 -4.81 8.61 -0.51
N CYS A 37 -5.97 8.64 0.15
CA CYS A 37 -7.09 7.76 -0.19
C CYS A 37 -7.55 7.93 -1.66
N LYS A 38 -7.68 9.19 -2.13
CA LYS A 38 -8.02 9.48 -3.53
C LYS A 38 -6.94 9.00 -4.48
N LEU A 39 -5.68 9.25 -4.14
CA LEU A 39 -4.51 8.82 -4.90
C LEU A 39 -4.48 7.31 -5.09
N PHE A 40 -4.70 6.53 -4.03
CA PHE A 40 -4.77 5.07 -4.12
C PHE A 40 -5.97 4.56 -4.93
N SER A 41 -7.10 5.28 -4.94
CA SER A 41 -8.26 4.93 -5.76
C SER A 41 -8.05 5.16 -7.27
N SER A 42 -6.97 5.84 -7.67
CA SER A 42 -6.63 6.04 -9.08
C SER A 42 -6.31 4.69 -9.75
N PRO A 43 -6.81 4.44 -10.97
CA PRO A 43 -6.43 3.26 -11.75
C PRO A 43 -5.00 3.36 -12.31
N ASP A 44 -4.36 4.54 -12.24
CA ASP A 44 -3.05 4.77 -12.82
C ASP A 44 -1.93 3.97 -12.13
N ARG A 45 -1.26 3.12 -12.91
CA ARG A 45 -0.19 2.23 -12.41
C ARG A 45 1.04 2.99 -11.95
N VAL A 46 1.41 4.07 -12.63
CA VAL A 46 2.63 4.84 -12.33
C VAL A 46 2.49 5.55 -10.99
N THR A 47 1.36 6.21 -10.77
CA THR A 47 0.98 6.85 -9.50
C THR A 47 0.96 5.82 -8.38
N ARG A 48 0.35 4.64 -8.62
CA ARG A 48 0.34 3.54 -7.63
C ARG A 48 1.76 3.12 -7.24
N VAL A 49 2.63 2.83 -8.20
CA VAL A 49 4.02 2.43 -7.91
C VAL A 49 4.73 3.51 -7.10
N LYS A 50 4.66 4.78 -7.52
CA LYS A 50 5.29 5.89 -6.78
C LYS A 50 4.75 6.08 -5.36
N LEU A 51 3.46 5.82 -5.12
CA LEU A 51 2.89 5.81 -3.78
C LEU A 51 3.44 4.65 -2.94
N LEU A 52 3.51 3.45 -3.53
CA LEU A 52 4.00 2.25 -2.85
C LEU A 52 5.49 2.37 -2.49
N GLU A 53 6.31 2.92 -3.39
CA GLU A 53 7.74 3.21 -3.13
C GLU A 53 7.98 4.21 -2.00
N LYS A 54 6.95 4.99 -1.66
CA LYS A 54 7.00 6.08 -0.68
C LYS A 54 6.21 5.78 0.58
N ILE A 55 5.71 4.56 0.75
CA ILE A 55 4.75 4.24 1.80
C ILE A 55 5.29 4.48 3.20
N ASP A 56 6.58 4.24 3.43
CA ASP A 56 7.23 4.46 4.71
C ASP A 56 7.20 5.95 5.14
N GLU A 57 7.10 6.89 4.19
CA GLU A 57 7.02 8.33 4.49
C GLU A 57 5.66 8.72 5.10
N PHE A 58 4.62 7.91 4.92
CA PHE A 58 3.27 8.25 5.38
C PHE A 58 2.55 7.14 6.14
N ALA A 59 3.09 5.92 6.18
CA ALA A 59 2.45 4.78 6.82
C ALA A 59 2.13 5.05 8.30
N ALA A 60 3.04 5.71 9.03
CA ALA A 60 2.85 6.05 10.45
C ALA A 60 1.62 6.95 10.70
N HIS A 61 1.24 7.77 9.73
CA HIS A 61 0.07 8.64 9.80
C HIS A 61 -1.22 7.94 9.34
N LEU A 62 -1.17 6.68 8.91
CA LEU A 62 -2.39 5.97 8.51
C LEU A 62 -2.96 5.20 9.70
N THR A 63 -4.22 5.45 10.01
CA THR A 63 -4.93 4.67 11.03
C THR A 63 -5.28 3.27 10.48
N PRO A 64 -5.37 2.24 11.34
CA PRO A 64 -5.85 0.92 10.92
C PRO A 64 -7.19 0.96 10.17
N GLN A 65 -8.11 1.82 10.60
CA GLN A 65 -9.40 1.98 9.93
C GLN A 65 -9.23 2.45 8.49
N VAL A 66 -8.46 3.52 8.26
CA VAL A 66 -8.21 4.06 6.91
C VAL A 66 -7.52 3.02 6.02
N VAL A 67 -6.50 2.33 6.56
CA VAL A 67 -5.79 1.29 5.81
C VAL A 67 -6.76 0.20 5.35
N ASN A 68 -7.55 -0.38 6.26
CA ASN A 68 -8.41 -1.51 5.93
C ASN A 68 -9.60 -1.13 5.05
N GLU A 69 -10.21 0.04 5.27
CA GLU A 69 -11.46 0.41 4.59
C GLU A 69 -11.26 1.16 3.28
N LYS A 70 -10.15 1.92 3.14
CA LYS A 70 -9.97 2.85 2.00
C LYS A 70 -8.78 2.54 1.12
N ILE A 71 -7.73 1.95 1.68
CA ILE A 71 -6.45 1.79 0.99
C ILE A 71 -6.21 0.34 0.57
N TYR A 72 -6.46 -0.63 1.45
CA TYR A 72 -6.05 -2.02 1.28
C TYR A 72 -6.53 -2.62 -0.04
N GLY A 73 -7.82 -2.54 -0.36
CA GLY A 73 -8.36 -3.11 -1.61
C GLY A 73 -7.70 -2.54 -2.88
N ASN A 74 -7.37 -1.25 -2.85
CA ASN A 74 -6.68 -0.59 -3.97
C ASN A 74 -5.23 -1.07 -4.12
N ILE A 75 -4.53 -1.30 -3.01
CA ILE A 75 -3.16 -1.84 -3.02
C ILE A 75 -3.16 -3.32 -3.41
N ALA A 76 -4.04 -4.14 -2.83
CA ALA A 76 -4.10 -5.58 -3.02
C ALA A 76 -4.30 -6.00 -4.48
N SER A 77 -4.98 -5.18 -5.29
CA SER A 77 -5.09 -5.39 -6.73
C SER A 77 -3.73 -5.48 -7.45
N GLY A 78 -2.69 -4.83 -6.91
CA GLY A 78 -1.34 -4.82 -7.44
C GLY A 78 -0.64 -6.18 -7.41
N PHE A 79 -1.06 -7.12 -6.54
CA PHE A 79 -0.53 -8.49 -6.52
C PHE A 79 -0.88 -9.28 -7.79
N LEU A 80 -1.97 -8.89 -8.47
CA LEU A 80 -2.45 -9.55 -9.69
C LEU A 80 -2.01 -8.81 -10.96
N ASP A 81 -1.20 -7.75 -10.84
CA ASP A 81 -0.80 -6.97 -12.01
C ASP A 81 0.16 -7.76 -12.91
N THR A 82 0.05 -7.55 -14.22
CA THR A 82 0.90 -8.22 -15.20
C THR A 82 2.35 -7.73 -15.15
N ASN A 83 2.58 -6.48 -14.71
CA ASN A 83 3.91 -5.90 -14.57
C ASN A 83 4.60 -6.39 -13.26
N PRO A 84 5.75 -7.08 -13.35
CA PRO A 84 6.49 -7.55 -12.18
C PRO A 84 6.87 -6.45 -11.18
N ALA A 85 7.22 -5.24 -11.66
CA ALA A 85 7.61 -4.13 -10.80
C ALA A 85 6.46 -3.65 -9.91
N VAL A 86 5.21 -3.69 -10.42
CA VAL A 86 4.01 -3.36 -9.63
C VAL A 86 3.81 -4.40 -8.53
N ARG A 87 3.94 -5.70 -8.86
CA ARG A 87 3.81 -6.78 -7.88
C ARG A 87 4.86 -6.66 -6.77
N GLU A 88 6.13 -6.46 -7.14
CA GLU A 88 7.23 -6.29 -6.17
C GLU A 88 7.01 -5.09 -5.24
N SER A 89 6.61 -3.94 -5.80
CA SER A 89 6.31 -2.73 -5.01
C SER A 89 5.13 -2.96 -4.07
N THR A 90 4.12 -3.71 -4.50
CA THR A 90 2.95 -4.07 -3.68
C THR A 90 3.35 -4.94 -2.49
N VAL A 91 4.20 -5.94 -2.71
CA VAL A 91 4.75 -6.82 -1.66
C VAL A 91 5.51 -5.99 -0.62
N LYS A 92 6.44 -5.14 -1.05
CA LYS A 92 7.23 -4.28 -0.15
C LYS A 92 6.34 -3.37 0.67
N ALA A 93 5.39 -2.69 0.02
CA ALA A 93 4.51 -1.75 0.70
C ALA A 93 3.60 -2.41 1.74
N MET A 94 3.23 -3.68 1.53
CA MET A 94 2.39 -4.40 2.49
C MET A 94 3.11 -4.68 3.81
N VAL A 95 4.45 -4.79 3.80
CA VAL A 95 5.25 -4.93 5.04
C VAL A 95 5.07 -3.71 5.92
N SER A 96 5.14 -2.51 5.35
CA SER A 96 4.99 -1.23 6.06
C SER A 96 3.58 -0.99 6.61
N LEU A 97 2.59 -1.72 6.10
CA LEU A 97 1.20 -1.65 6.53
C LEU A 97 0.77 -2.84 7.40
N ALA A 98 1.64 -3.84 7.59
CA ALA A 98 1.30 -5.12 8.22
C ALA A 98 0.64 -4.97 9.59
N ASP A 99 1.18 -4.07 10.42
CA ASP A 99 0.74 -3.76 11.77
C ASP A 99 -0.65 -3.09 11.83
N LYS A 100 -1.12 -2.56 10.69
CA LYS A 100 -2.41 -1.86 10.54
C LYS A 100 -3.49 -2.75 9.94
N LEU A 101 -3.16 -3.92 9.41
CA LEU A 101 -4.13 -4.81 8.80
C LEU A 101 -4.98 -5.54 9.85
N ASN A 102 -6.28 -5.64 9.58
CA ASN A 102 -7.17 -6.48 10.38
C ASN A 102 -6.90 -7.97 10.12
N SER A 103 -7.42 -8.84 10.98
CA SER A 103 -7.18 -10.29 10.90
C SER A 103 -7.61 -10.91 9.57
N HIS A 104 -8.67 -10.40 8.93
CA HIS A 104 -9.13 -10.91 7.64
C HIS A 104 -8.13 -10.56 6.53
N ASN A 105 -7.78 -9.29 6.39
CA ASN A 105 -6.86 -8.81 5.37
C ASN A 105 -5.46 -9.42 5.54
N LEU A 106 -4.97 -9.53 6.78
CA LEU A 106 -3.66 -10.09 7.07
C LEU A 106 -3.61 -11.61 6.91
N ASN A 107 -4.45 -12.35 7.62
CA ASN A 107 -4.30 -13.81 7.74
C ASN A 107 -5.04 -14.60 6.66
N THR A 108 -6.03 -14.00 5.99
CA THR A 108 -6.82 -14.68 4.95
C THR A 108 -6.46 -14.17 3.57
N ASP A 109 -6.57 -12.87 3.34
CA ASP A 109 -6.50 -12.34 1.98
C ASP A 109 -5.06 -12.17 1.51
N LEU A 110 -4.22 -11.47 2.27
CA LEU A 110 -2.79 -11.31 1.97
C LEU A 110 -2.07 -12.66 1.83
N MET A 111 -2.35 -13.61 2.72
CA MET A 111 -1.75 -14.95 2.64
C MET A 111 -2.10 -15.68 1.33
N LYS A 112 -3.31 -15.50 0.79
CA LYS A 112 -3.68 -16.07 -0.52
C LYS A 112 -2.90 -15.43 -1.66
N TYR A 113 -2.66 -14.12 -1.60
CA TYR A 113 -1.84 -13.43 -2.61
C TYR A 113 -0.38 -13.90 -2.57
N LEU A 114 0.21 -13.94 -1.37
CA LEU A 114 1.60 -14.39 -1.20
C LEU A 114 1.79 -15.84 -1.66
N ALA A 115 0.88 -16.75 -1.30
CA ALA A 115 0.95 -18.15 -1.76
C ALA A 115 0.88 -18.28 -3.30
N ARG A 116 0.14 -17.41 -3.98
CA ARG A 116 0.07 -17.40 -5.45
C ARG A 116 1.35 -16.87 -6.09
N LEU A 117 1.98 -15.86 -5.48
CA LEU A 117 3.26 -15.33 -5.94
C LEU A 117 4.38 -16.39 -5.84
N GLN A 118 4.36 -17.19 -4.76
CA GLN A 118 5.28 -18.33 -4.61
C GLN A 118 5.23 -19.34 -5.75
N GLY A 119 4.06 -19.59 -6.33
CA GLY A 119 3.93 -20.48 -7.49
C GLY A 119 4.53 -19.92 -8.78
N ASN A 120 4.66 -18.60 -8.89
CA ASN A 120 5.16 -17.91 -10.08
C ASN A 120 6.64 -17.54 -9.89
N LEU A 121 7.53 -18.51 -10.12
CA LEU A 121 9.00 -18.40 -10.03
C LEU A 121 9.56 -17.01 -10.43
N LEU A 122 9.80 -16.16 -9.43
CA LEU A 122 10.67 -14.99 -9.54
C LEU A 122 11.22 -14.66 -8.14
N PHE A 123 12.18 -15.45 -7.68
CA PHE A 123 12.67 -15.37 -6.29
C PHE A 123 14.10 -14.87 -6.21
N HIS A 124 14.23 -13.62 -5.74
CA HIS A 124 15.31 -13.25 -4.82
C HIS A 124 14.81 -12.46 -3.58
N VAL A 125 13.50 -12.23 -3.42
CA VAL A 125 12.93 -11.35 -2.37
C VAL A 125 11.96 -12.02 -1.38
N GLU A 126 11.40 -13.19 -1.64
CA GLU A 126 10.14 -13.58 -1.00
C GLU A 126 10.19 -14.61 0.15
N LEU A 127 11.35 -15.15 0.55
CA LEU A 127 11.38 -16.00 1.76
C LEU A 127 11.39 -15.17 3.06
N HIS A 128 12.12 -14.06 3.08
CA HIS A 128 12.21 -13.21 4.27
C HIS A 128 10.88 -12.51 4.61
N LEU A 129 10.08 -12.19 3.60
CA LEU A 129 8.81 -11.49 3.78
C LEU A 129 7.74 -12.37 4.44
N ILE A 130 7.67 -13.65 4.05
CA ILE A 130 6.75 -14.62 4.65
C ILE A 130 7.12 -14.91 6.10
N LEU A 131 8.41 -14.87 6.42
CA LEU A 131 8.90 -14.95 7.81
C LEU A 131 8.68 -13.64 8.59
N ALA A 132 8.66 -12.50 7.90
CA ALA A 132 8.47 -11.17 8.51
C ALA A 132 7.00 -10.84 8.81
N PHE A 133 6.05 -11.45 8.12
CA PHE A 133 4.66 -11.44 8.57
C PHE A 133 4.50 -12.50 9.65
N PRO A 134 4.41 -12.14 10.94
CA PRO A 134 4.01 -13.10 11.94
C PRO A 134 2.61 -13.57 11.52
N ILE A 135 2.52 -14.84 11.11
CA ILE A 135 1.26 -15.57 11.20
C ILE A 135 0.87 -15.34 12.66
N ARG A 136 -0.15 -14.50 12.91
CA ARG A 136 -0.78 -14.45 14.23
C ARG A 136 -1.46 -15.81 14.39
N SER A 137 -0.67 -16.83 14.67
CA SER A 137 -1.12 -18.17 14.92
C SER A 137 -1.88 -18.10 16.22
N LEU A 138 -3.19 -18.36 16.12
CA LEU A 138 -3.90 -19.23 17.05
C LEU A 138 -3.43 -19.08 18.51
N SER A 139 -3.75 -17.93 19.10
CA SER A 139 -3.93 -17.87 20.55
C SER A 139 -5.44 -17.92 20.75
N THR A 140 -5.88 -19.03 21.34
CA THR A 140 -7.18 -19.25 21.99
C THR A 140 -7.82 -18.00 22.56
#